data_AF-A0A9D1CHN6-F1
#
_entry.id   AF-A0A9D1CHN6-F1
#
_cell.length_a   1.000
_cell.length_b   1.000
_cell.length_c   1.000
_cell.angle_alpha   90.00
_cell.angle_beta   90.00
_cell.angle_gamma   90.00
#
_symmetry.space_group_name_H-M   'P 1'
#
loop_
_entity.id
_entity.type
_entity.pdbx_description
1 polymer ?
#
loop_
_entity_poly.entity_id
_entity_poly.type
_entity_poly.pdbx_seq_one_letter_code
_entity_poly.pdbx_strand_id
1 'polypeptide(L)'
;VSICKDCGKLATDNCSMDVRGSRVQNMTLLSSDVPSQYCSCHVAVDICTEGSASGGYHLAGPYCPSSSVRTVTFVDYSRNNESGATILDAGALLHTVQGNGQCTVHNSGTPSDPEPSTSQEPTDPSASQKPGDEGDEDPKPSASQEPES
;
A
#
# COMPACT_ATOMS: atom_id res chain seq x y z
N VAL A 1 4.46 -13.01 -17.89
CA VAL A 1 3.56 -12.94 -16.72
C VAL A 1 4.37 -12.73 -15.45
N SER A 2 3.82 -12.06 -14.43
CA SER A 2 4.48 -11.84 -13.14
C SER A 2 3.97 -12.83 -12.10
N ILE A 3 4.88 -13.56 -11.48
CA ILE A 3 4.61 -14.69 -10.58
C ILE A 3 5.24 -14.40 -9.21
N CYS A 4 4.58 -14.86 -8.15
CA CYS A 4 5.11 -14.85 -6.80
C CYS A 4 6.17 -15.95 -6.61
N LYS A 5 7.38 -15.58 -6.18
CA LYS A 5 8.50 -16.50 -5.93
C LYS A 5 8.22 -17.53 -4.83
N ASP A 6 7.28 -17.24 -3.92
CA ASP A 6 7.02 -18.09 -2.75
C ASP A 6 5.88 -19.09 -2.98
N CYS A 7 4.82 -18.72 -3.71
CA CYS A 7 3.66 -19.60 -3.91
C CYS A 7 3.34 -19.96 -5.37
N GLY A 8 4.08 -19.41 -6.34
CA GLY A 8 3.91 -19.74 -7.75
C GLY A 8 2.63 -19.21 -8.41
N LYS A 9 1.82 -18.43 -7.68
CA LYS A 9 0.60 -17.76 -8.20
C LYS A 9 0.91 -16.41 -8.85
N LEU A 10 -0.06 -15.81 -9.54
CA LEU A 10 0.08 -14.46 -10.11
C LEU A 10 0.47 -13.46 -9.01
N ALA A 11 1.52 -12.70 -9.22
CA ALA A 11 1.99 -11.73 -8.25
C ALA A 11 0.97 -10.60 -8.02
N THR A 12 0.96 -10.08 -6.80
CA THR A 12 0.17 -8.91 -6.36
C THR A 12 1.11 -7.85 -5.79
N ASP A 13 0.60 -6.66 -5.48
CA ASP A 13 1.39 -5.59 -4.87
C ASP A 13 2.03 -6.04 -3.54
N ASN A 14 1.33 -6.87 -2.77
CA ASN A 14 1.87 -7.44 -1.54
C ASN A 14 3.16 -8.22 -1.77
N CYS A 15 3.34 -8.87 -2.93
CA CYS A 15 4.58 -9.58 -3.24
C CYS A 15 5.76 -8.62 -3.43
N SER A 16 5.50 -7.39 -3.88
CA SER A 16 6.55 -6.37 -4.07
C SER A 16 6.97 -5.70 -2.76
N MET A 17 6.09 -5.71 -1.76
CA MET A 17 6.28 -5.11 -0.43
C MET A 17 6.82 -6.09 0.63
N ASP A 18 7.21 -7.31 0.23
CA ASP A 18 7.77 -8.29 1.17
C ASP A 18 9.01 -7.73 1.88
N VAL A 19 9.14 -8.03 3.16
CA VAL A 19 10.18 -7.52 4.02
C VAL A 19 11.60 -7.91 3.58
N ARG A 20 11.75 -8.96 2.77
CA ARG A 20 13.01 -9.41 2.15
C ARG A 20 13.29 -8.72 0.81
N GLY A 21 12.42 -7.79 0.40
CA GLY A 21 12.39 -7.20 -0.92
C GLY A 21 11.50 -7.97 -1.90
N SER A 22 11.27 -7.38 -3.08
CA SER A 22 10.28 -7.87 -4.04
C SER A 22 10.42 -9.36 -4.36
N ARG A 23 9.32 -10.08 -4.11
CA ARG A 23 9.10 -11.49 -4.42
C ARG A 23 8.40 -11.69 -5.76
N VAL A 24 8.35 -10.64 -6.58
CA VAL A 24 7.83 -10.73 -7.95
C VAL A 24 8.92 -11.25 -8.88
N GLN A 25 8.56 -12.22 -9.72
CA GLN A 25 9.40 -12.74 -10.79
C GLN A 25 8.66 -12.65 -12.12
N ASN A 26 9.28 -12.05 -13.13
CA ASN A 26 8.75 -12.07 -14.49
C ASN A 26 9.21 -13.34 -15.21
N MET A 27 8.27 -14.04 -15.85
CA MET A 27 8.51 -15.29 -16.56
C MET A 27 7.71 -15.33 -17.88
N THR A 28 8.27 -16.01 -18.88
CA THR A 28 7.55 -16.45 -20.08
C THR A 28 7.13 -17.89 -19.88
N LEU A 29 5.83 -18.16 -19.96
CA LEU A 29 5.24 -19.49 -19.76
C LEU A 29 4.37 -19.82 -20.97
N LEU A 30 4.15 -21.12 -21.21
CA LEU A 30 3.07 -21.54 -22.10
C LEU A 30 1.73 -21.08 -21.51
N SER A 31 0.77 -20.72 -22.35
CA SER A 31 -0.52 -20.20 -21.89
C SER A 31 -1.27 -21.18 -20.97
N SER A 32 -1.06 -22.50 -21.15
CA SER A 32 -1.62 -23.55 -20.29
C SER A 32 -1.04 -23.58 -18.87
N ASP A 33 0.17 -23.04 -18.69
CA ASP A 33 0.93 -23.12 -17.44
C ASP A 33 0.82 -21.83 -16.62
N VAL A 34 0.15 -20.80 -17.17
CA VAL A 34 -0.09 -19.55 -16.44
C VAL A 34 -1.08 -19.83 -15.31
N PRO A 35 -0.73 -19.56 -14.04
CA PRO A 35 -1.65 -19.74 -12.94
C PRO A 35 -2.84 -18.79 -13.06
N SER A 36 -4.02 -19.27 -12.70
CA SER A 36 -5.26 -18.47 -12.74
C SER A 36 -5.54 -17.70 -11.45
N GLN A 37 -4.88 -18.07 -10.34
CA GLN A 37 -5.08 -17.45 -9.04
C GLN A 37 -4.01 -16.40 -8.74
N TYR A 38 -4.41 -15.36 -8.00
CA TYR A 38 -3.52 -14.36 -7.43
C TYR A 38 -2.88 -14.84 -6.12
N CYS A 39 -1.70 -14.30 -5.82
CA CYS A 39 -0.99 -14.55 -4.58
C CYS A 39 -1.81 -14.09 -3.38
N SER A 40 -2.02 -15.00 -2.42
CA SER A 40 -2.64 -14.74 -1.12
C SER A 40 -1.68 -14.99 0.05
N CYS A 41 -0.42 -15.34 -0.24
CA CYS A 41 0.54 -15.76 0.78
C CYS A 41 1.26 -14.58 1.44
N HIS A 42 1.23 -13.39 0.84
CA HIS A 42 1.83 -12.19 1.42
C HIS A 42 0.76 -11.36 2.12
N VAL A 43 0.89 -11.21 3.43
CA VAL A 43 -0.04 -10.48 4.28
C VAL A 43 0.60 -9.17 4.69
N ALA A 44 -0.09 -8.07 4.43
CA ALA A 44 0.35 -6.74 4.81
C ALA A 44 0.15 -6.53 6.31
N VAL A 45 1.15 -5.94 6.96
CA VAL A 45 1.13 -5.54 8.36
C VAL A 45 1.89 -4.23 8.53
N ASP A 46 1.53 -3.48 9.55
CA ASP A 46 2.26 -2.27 9.94
C ASP A 46 3.33 -2.61 10.96
N ILE A 47 4.58 -2.22 10.66
CA ILE A 47 5.72 -2.38 11.55
C ILE A 47 6.20 -1.01 12.03
N CYS A 48 6.83 -0.99 13.20
CA CYS A 48 7.61 0.17 13.63
C CYS A 48 9.06 0.01 13.15
N THR A 49 9.54 0.96 12.35
CA THR A 49 10.92 0.97 11.83
C THR A 49 11.95 1.11 12.94
N GLU A 50 11.61 1.81 14.03
CA GLU A 50 12.44 1.98 15.22
C GLU A 50 12.32 0.82 16.22
N GLY A 51 11.18 0.12 16.20
CA GLY A 51 10.96 -1.08 17.01
C GLY A 51 11.90 -2.24 16.65
N SER A 52 12.63 -2.14 15.53
CA SER A 52 13.57 -3.17 15.10
C SER A 52 14.86 -3.21 15.93
N ALA A 53 15.12 -2.20 16.77
CA ALA A 53 16.31 -2.10 17.63
C ALA A 53 16.41 -3.23 18.68
N SER A 54 15.30 -3.91 19.01
CA SER A 54 15.24 -5.03 19.95
C SER A 54 15.49 -6.41 19.31
N GLY A 55 15.86 -6.48 18.02
CA GLY A 55 16.29 -7.73 17.37
C GLY A 55 15.24 -8.38 16.46
N GLY A 56 14.71 -7.62 15.50
CA GLY A 56 13.75 -8.09 14.51
C GLY A 56 12.55 -7.15 14.39
N TYR A 57 11.69 -7.36 13.39
CA TYR A 57 10.51 -6.50 13.20
C TYR A 57 9.50 -6.67 14.34
N HIS A 58 8.90 -5.55 14.75
CA HIS A 58 7.81 -5.50 15.73
C HIS A 58 6.62 -4.78 15.11
N LEU A 59 5.41 -5.23 15.44
CA LEU A 59 4.18 -4.60 14.97
C LEU A 59 4.08 -3.16 15.48
N ALA A 60 3.62 -2.24 14.64
CA ALA A 60 3.33 -0.88 15.07
C ALA A 60 2.26 -0.90 16.18
N GLY A 61 2.53 -0.19 17.27
CA GLY A 61 1.59 0.05 18.35
C GLY A 61 0.89 1.41 18.20
N PRO A 62 -0.13 1.69 19.03
CA PRO A 62 -0.90 2.93 18.96
C PRO A 62 -0.07 4.19 19.28
N TYR A 63 1.09 4.02 19.91
CA TYR A 63 2.00 5.11 20.28
C TYR A 63 3.12 5.34 19.25
N CYS A 64 3.22 4.50 18.21
CA CYS A 64 4.22 4.69 17.17
C CYS A 64 3.85 5.93 16.34
N PRO A 65 4.73 6.94 16.23
CA PRO A 65 4.49 8.07 15.33
C PRO A 65 4.38 7.56 13.89
N SER A 66 3.53 8.20 13.08
CA SER A 66 3.27 7.83 11.69
C SER A 66 4.55 7.80 10.85
N SER A 67 5.50 8.69 11.15
CA SER A 67 6.84 8.72 10.54
C SER A 67 7.67 7.45 10.78
N SER A 68 7.39 6.72 11.86
CA SER A 68 8.03 5.44 12.21
C SER A 68 7.23 4.21 11.76
N VAL A 69 5.99 4.40 11.28
CA VAL A 69 5.14 3.29 10.83
C VAL A 69 5.37 3.03 9.36
N ARG A 70 5.60 1.78 9.01
CA ARG A 70 5.70 1.34 7.61
C ARG A 70 4.88 0.08 7.40
N THR A 71 4.03 0.11 6.39
CA THR A 71 3.37 -1.11 5.89
C THR A 71 4.36 -1.93 5.06
N VAL A 72 4.55 -3.19 5.44
CA VAL A 72 5.32 -4.19 4.69
C VAL A 72 4.52 -5.49 4.65
N THR A 73 4.96 -6.48 3.89
CA THR A 73 4.33 -7.80 3.92
C THR A 73 5.26 -8.88 4.45
N PHE A 74 4.65 -9.86 5.10
CA PHE A 74 5.28 -11.10 5.53
C PHE A 74 4.58 -12.27 4.86
N VAL A 75 5.28 -13.39 4.74
CA VAL A 75 4.70 -14.57 4.13
C VAL A 75 4.00 -15.43 5.19
N ASP A 76 2.75 -15.81 4.92
CA ASP A 76 1.90 -16.59 5.80
C ASP A 76 1.87 -18.05 5.37
N TYR A 77 2.88 -18.79 5.77
CA TYR A 77 2.89 -20.24 5.76
C TYR A 77 3.69 -20.79 6.94
N SER A 78 3.37 -22.02 7.35
CA SER A 78 4.15 -22.76 8.34
C SER A 78 5.23 -23.60 7.69
N ARG A 79 6.41 -23.68 8.31
CA ARG A 79 7.45 -24.64 7.93
C ARG A 79 7.67 -25.64 9.05
N ASN A 80 7.82 -26.89 8.66
CA ASN A 80 8.30 -27.91 9.57
C ASN A 80 9.83 -28.00 9.48
N ASN A 81 10.55 -27.76 10.59
CA ASN A 81 12.00 -27.75 10.62
C ASN A 81 12.58 -28.92 11.43
N GLU A 82 12.31 -30.13 10.96
CA GLU A 82 12.72 -31.39 11.62
C GLU A 82 14.25 -31.53 11.74
N SER A 83 15.01 -30.87 10.86
CA SER A 83 16.48 -30.97 10.85
C SER A 83 17.15 -30.14 11.94
N GLY A 84 16.42 -29.20 12.56
CA GLY A 84 17.00 -28.21 13.48
C GLY A 84 17.97 -27.22 12.81
N ALA A 85 18.07 -27.22 11.48
CA ALA A 85 18.94 -26.31 10.76
C ALA A 85 18.45 -24.87 10.88
N THR A 86 19.38 -23.91 10.85
CA THR A 86 19.01 -22.49 10.81
C THR A 86 18.36 -22.16 9.47
N ILE A 87 17.11 -21.68 9.53
CA ILE A 87 16.39 -21.20 8.35
C ILE A 87 16.55 -19.69 8.27
N LEU A 88 17.30 -19.22 7.25
CA LEU A 88 17.74 -17.83 7.16
C LEU A 88 16.61 -16.82 7.00
N ASP A 89 15.51 -17.19 6.36
CA ASP A 89 14.35 -16.33 6.12
C ASP A 89 13.23 -16.54 7.14
N ALA A 90 13.51 -17.18 8.28
CA ALA A 90 12.52 -17.34 9.36
C ALA A 90 11.92 -16.00 9.79
N GLY A 91 12.72 -14.93 9.83
CA GLY A 91 12.27 -13.57 10.15
C GLY A 91 11.23 -12.97 9.20
N ALA A 92 11.01 -13.57 8.02
CA ALA A 92 10.02 -13.10 7.06
C ALA A 92 8.66 -13.82 7.15
N LEU A 93 8.52 -14.76 8.08
CA LEU A 93 7.25 -15.44 8.32
C LEU A 93 6.34 -14.56 9.18
N LEU A 94 5.05 -14.51 8.83
CA LEU A 94 4.06 -13.68 9.53
C LEU A 94 4.00 -13.98 11.04
N HIS A 95 4.06 -15.26 11.41
CA HIS A 95 4.02 -15.67 12.82
C HIS A 95 5.25 -15.19 13.61
N THR A 96 6.39 -14.96 12.96
CA THR A 96 7.59 -14.47 13.64
C THR A 96 7.42 -13.02 14.09
N VAL A 97 6.94 -12.13 13.22
CA VAL A 97 6.65 -10.74 13.61
C VAL A 97 5.49 -10.65 14.61
N GLN A 98 4.48 -11.51 14.48
CA GLN A 98 3.40 -11.61 15.47
C GLN A 98 3.90 -12.07 16.83
N GLY A 99 4.83 -13.02 16.86
CA GLY A 99 5.46 -13.53 18.09
C GLY A 99 6.36 -12.51 18.77
N ASN A 100 7.01 -11.62 18.01
CA ASN A 100 7.77 -10.49 18.56
C ASN A 100 6.86 -9.45 19.25
N GLY A 101 5.58 -9.40 18.88
CA GLY A 101 4.60 -8.51 19.47
C GLY A 101 4.71 -7.06 18.98
N GLN A 102 4.14 -6.15 19.76
CA GLN A 102 4.12 -4.72 19.44
C GLN A 102 5.42 -4.02 19.83
N CYS A 103 5.69 -2.92 19.14
CA CYS A 103 6.80 -2.02 19.45
C CYS A 103 6.75 -1.56 20.92
N THR A 104 7.88 -1.67 21.61
CA THR A 104 8.07 -1.22 22.99
C THR A 104 8.91 0.05 23.10
N VAL A 105 9.50 0.50 21.99
CA VAL A 105 10.26 1.76 21.90
C VAL A 105 9.33 2.95 22.12
N HIS A 106 8.14 2.89 21.53
CA HIS A 106 7.12 3.92 21.67
C HIS A 106 6.04 3.50 22.67
N ASN A 107 5.73 4.39 23.61
CA ASN A 107 4.78 4.15 24.69
C ASN A 107 3.96 5.42 24.96
N SER A 108 3.14 5.42 26.02
CA SER A 108 2.27 6.54 26.36
C SER A 108 2.99 7.87 26.61
N GLY A 109 4.31 7.86 26.85
CA GLY A 109 5.14 9.06 26.98
C GLY A 109 5.77 9.55 25.67
N THR A 110 5.59 8.83 24.57
CA THR A 110 6.09 9.23 23.25
C THR A 110 5.29 10.43 22.73
N PRO A 111 5.95 11.53 22.31
CA PRO A 111 5.26 12.66 21.69
C PRO A 111 4.48 12.19 20.45
N SER A 112 3.20 12.57 20.38
CA SER A 112 2.38 12.32 19.19
C SER A 112 2.91 13.15 18.01
N ASP A 113 2.75 12.62 16.79
CA ASP A 113 3.03 13.41 15.59
C ASP A 113 2.16 14.68 15.61
N PRO A 114 2.71 15.84 15.20
CA PRO A 114 1.91 17.03 15.02
C PRO A 114 0.81 16.70 13.99
N GLU A 115 -0.43 17.08 14.30
CA GLU A 115 -1.50 16.93 13.31
C GLU A 115 -1.10 17.67 12.02
N PRO A 116 -1.32 17.09 10.83
CA PRO A 116 -1.04 17.78 9.59
C PRO A 116 -1.85 19.07 9.58
N SER A 117 -1.16 20.21 9.63
CA SER A 117 -1.79 21.52 9.53
C SER A 117 -2.50 21.57 8.18
N THR A 118 -3.84 21.55 8.21
CA THR A 118 -4.64 21.75 7.01
C THR A 118 -4.33 23.15 6.51
N SER A 119 -3.48 23.23 5.48
CA SER A 119 -3.19 24.48 4.79
C SER A 119 -4.54 25.08 4.38
N GLN A 120 -4.89 26.22 4.97
CA GLN A 120 -6.06 26.98 4.56
C GLN A 120 -5.90 27.28 3.06
N GLU A 121 -6.89 26.87 2.27
CA GLU A 121 -7.00 27.26 0.87
C GLU A 121 -6.86 28.79 0.76
N PRO A 122 -6.11 29.33 -0.21
CA PRO A 122 -6.13 30.77 -0.44
C PRO A 122 -7.54 31.15 -0.86
N THR A 123 -8.24 31.96 -0.06
CA THR A 123 -9.51 32.55 -0.46
C THR A 123 -9.28 33.40 -1.71
N ASP A 124 -9.83 32.94 -2.84
CA ASP A 124 -9.90 33.70 -4.08
C ASP A 124 -10.72 34.99 -3.85
N PRO A 125 -10.14 36.20 -4.02
CA PRO A 125 -10.86 37.44 -3.83
C PRO A 125 -11.74 37.82 -5.03
N SER A 126 -11.84 36.99 -6.07
CA SER A 126 -12.57 37.33 -7.30
C SER A 126 -14.05 36.91 -7.25
N ALA A 127 -14.78 37.44 -6.27
CA ALA A 127 -16.23 37.44 -6.29
C ALA A 127 -16.74 38.89 -6.21
N SER A 128 -17.48 39.31 -7.24
CA SER A 128 -18.10 40.63 -7.49
C SER A 128 -17.19 41.55 -8.33
N GLN A 129 -17.55 41.94 -9.56
CA GLN A 129 -18.77 42.69 -9.91
C GLN A 129 -19.22 42.45 -11.37
N LYS A 130 -20.52 42.25 -11.58
CA LYS A 130 -21.25 42.58 -12.84
C LYS A 130 -22.24 43.71 -12.52
N PRO A 131 -22.37 44.74 -13.38
CA PRO A 131 -23.66 45.06 -14.03
C PRO A 131 -23.48 45.56 -15.48
N GLY A 132 -24.14 44.98 -16.51
CA GLY A 132 -25.40 45.47 -17.14
C GLY A 132 -25.12 45.75 -18.64
N ASP A 133 -25.68 44.99 -19.60
CA ASP A 133 -26.85 45.30 -20.49
C ASP A 133 -26.56 46.45 -21.48
N GLU A 134 -26.66 46.33 -22.82
CA GLU A 134 -27.88 46.30 -23.66
C GLU A 134 -27.60 45.87 -25.13
N GLY A 135 -28.58 45.20 -25.78
CA GLY A 135 -28.97 45.24 -27.22
C GLY A 135 -28.02 44.66 -28.29
N ASP A 136 -28.42 43.98 -29.37
CA ASP A 136 -29.72 43.91 -30.05
C ASP A 136 -29.72 42.81 -31.15
N GLU A 137 -30.89 42.20 -31.36
CA GLU A 137 -31.46 41.52 -32.55
C GLU A 137 -31.00 40.12 -33.06
N ASP A 138 -31.87 39.14 -32.79
CA ASP A 138 -32.23 37.92 -33.57
C ASP A 138 -32.88 38.26 -34.95
N PRO A 139 -33.21 37.34 -35.93
CA PRO A 139 -33.43 35.87 -35.81
C PRO A 139 -33.07 34.91 -37.01
N LYS A 140 -32.75 33.63 -36.70
CA LYS A 140 -33.35 32.33 -37.21
C LYS A 140 -33.22 31.89 -38.72
N PRO A 141 -33.48 30.61 -39.18
CA PRO A 141 -33.40 29.21 -38.63
C PRO A 141 -32.67 28.13 -39.49
N SER A 142 -32.63 26.90 -38.93
CA SER A 142 -32.82 25.56 -39.59
C SER A 142 -31.60 24.94 -40.30
N ALA A 143 -31.31 23.64 -40.25
CA ALA A 143 -32.00 22.45 -39.73
C ALA A 143 -31.02 21.26 -39.63
N SER A 144 -31.46 20.23 -38.89
CA SER A 144 -31.28 18.79 -39.14
C SER A 144 -29.94 18.05 -38.91
N GLN A 145 -30.09 17.04 -38.03
CA GLN A 145 -29.69 15.62 -38.14
C GLN A 145 -28.33 15.14 -37.58
N GLU A 146 -28.44 14.33 -36.50
CA GLU A 146 -27.61 13.15 -36.15
C GLU A 146 -27.66 12.05 -37.26
N PRO A 147 -26.96 10.89 -37.16
CA PRO A 147 -25.60 10.56 -36.70
C PRO A 147 -24.87 9.58 -37.69
N GLU A 148 -23.85 8.84 -37.18
CA GLU A 148 -23.08 7.70 -37.76
C GLU A 148 -21.85 8.09 -38.63
N SER A 149 -20.68 7.46 -38.52
CA SER A 149 -20.29 6.09 -38.09
C SER A 149 -18.99 6.06 -37.29
#